data_AF-A0AA38MRS7-F1
#
_entry.id   AF-A0AA38MRS7-F1
#
_cell.length_a   1.000
_cell.length_b   1.000
_cell.length_c   1.000
_cell.angle_alpha   90.00
_cell.angle_beta   90.00
_cell.angle_gamma   90.00
#
_symmetry.space_group_name_H-M   'P 1'
#
loop_
_entity.id
_entity.type
_entity.pdbx_description
1 polymer ?
#
loop_
_entity_poly.entity_id
_entity_poly.type
_entity_poly.pdbx_seq_one_letter_code
_entity_poly.pdbx_strand_id
1 'polypeptide(L)'
;MASKATFLLFVFLAFASAKIWTPRDLADQVREELEALEALVHGEILAAHNDLSDALSNFLTNSGNVANEATISIQQEKQTIDTTLQSIKDLAHVVNVDISPCTNIREQSLNRLPERLTREMNSCITDVNTRASSTASDGRYLVDVIINKVHNLEFQLRQCGDDLLCIAPLLTEIELDKVRLTNSVKTEVQAVEGLLTTLRLSVQTCSDSKVAQYITEAFGILGDIQACADRLIG
;
A
#
# COMPACT_ATOMS: atom_id res chain seq x y z
N MET A 1 36.13 17.42 -31.67
CA MET A 1 36.22 16.76 -33.00
C MET A 1 35.66 15.36 -32.80
N ALA A 2 34.61 14.85 -33.44
CA ALA A 2 33.77 15.26 -34.55
C ALA A 2 32.36 14.64 -34.34
N SER A 3 31.41 14.96 -35.21
CA SER A 3 30.04 14.39 -35.31
C SER A 3 28.90 15.24 -34.69
N LYS A 4 28.59 16.36 -35.34
CA LYS A 4 27.32 17.11 -35.20
C LYS A 4 26.61 17.33 -36.55
N ALA A 5 26.99 16.62 -37.60
CA ALA A 5 26.63 16.98 -38.98
C ALA A 5 25.67 16.02 -39.71
N THR A 6 25.01 15.09 -39.01
CA THR A 6 24.20 14.03 -39.67
C THR A 6 22.69 14.10 -39.37
N PHE A 7 22.23 15.06 -38.56
CA PHE A 7 20.81 15.11 -38.13
C PHE A 7 19.90 15.98 -39.00
N LEU A 8 20.41 16.62 -40.06
CA LEU A 8 19.70 17.66 -40.81
C LEU A 8 19.15 17.23 -42.18
N LEU A 9 19.39 15.99 -42.64
CA LEU A 9 19.03 15.58 -44.01
C LEU A 9 17.73 14.76 -44.15
N PHE A 10 17.07 14.39 -43.06
CA PHE A 10 15.84 13.55 -43.10
C PHE A 10 14.51 14.34 -43.04
N VAL A 11 14.55 15.66 -42.94
CA VAL A 11 13.34 16.49 -42.74
C VAL A 11 12.67 16.90 -44.07
N PHE A 12 13.31 16.75 -45.23
CA PHE A 12 12.82 17.37 -46.49
C PHE A 12 12.18 16.44 -47.53
N LEU A 13 12.09 15.12 -47.32
CA LEU A 13 11.57 14.18 -48.32
C LEU A 13 10.14 13.64 -48.07
N ALA A 14 9.43 14.11 -47.05
CA ALA A 14 8.09 13.61 -46.69
C ALA A 14 6.90 14.42 -47.27
N PHE A 15 7.12 15.39 -48.16
CA PHE A 15 6.05 16.24 -48.73
C PHE A 15 5.52 15.78 -50.10
N ALA A 16 5.50 14.48 -50.38
CA ALA A 16 5.09 13.99 -51.69
C ALA A 16 4.15 12.78 -51.59
N SER A 17 2.96 12.99 -51.00
CA SER A 17 1.71 12.25 -51.25
C SER A 17 0.60 12.80 -50.36
N ALA A 18 0.10 14.01 -50.64
CA ALA A 18 -1.15 14.45 -50.03
C ALA A 18 -2.29 13.59 -50.63
N LYS A 19 -2.56 12.44 -49.99
CA LYS A 19 -3.72 11.61 -50.29
C LYS A 19 -4.94 12.54 -50.21
N ILE A 20 -5.74 12.64 -51.27
CA ILE A 20 -6.99 13.41 -51.23
C ILE A 20 -7.93 12.59 -50.35
N TRP A 21 -8.07 13.00 -49.10
CA TRP A 21 -9.00 12.39 -48.16
C TRP A 21 -10.41 12.77 -48.57
N THR A 22 -11.25 11.78 -48.89
CA THR A 22 -12.68 12.06 -48.92
C THR A 22 -13.18 12.15 -47.47
N PRO A 23 -14.24 12.95 -47.18
CA PRO A 23 -14.78 13.05 -45.82
C PRO A 23 -15.14 11.70 -45.18
N ARG A 24 -15.57 10.74 -46.01
CA ARG A 24 -15.87 9.37 -45.58
C ARG A 24 -14.62 8.63 -45.10
N ASP A 25 -13.49 8.78 -45.79
CA ASP A 25 -12.22 8.15 -45.39
C ASP A 25 -11.72 8.68 -44.04
N LEU A 26 -11.94 9.96 -43.74
CA LEU A 26 -11.54 10.54 -42.45
C LEU A 26 -12.44 10.04 -41.32
N ALA A 27 -13.75 9.99 -41.53
CA ALA A 27 -14.69 9.48 -40.53
C ALA A 27 -14.39 8.02 -40.16
N ASP A 28 -14.09 7.18 -41.15
CA ASP A 28 -13.74 5.77 -40.93
C ASP A 28 -12.39 5.63 -40.21
N GLN A 29 -11.38 6.46 -40.56
CA GLN A 29 -10.12 6.49 -39.82
C GLN A 29 -10.32 6.89 -38.36
N VAL A 30 -11.11 7.92 -38.07
CA VAL A 30 -11.34 8.37 -36.68
C VAL A 30 -12.04 7.30 -35.86
N ARG A 31 -12.95 6.52 -36.46
CA ARG A 31 -13.56 5.35 -35.80
C ARG A 31 -12.52 4.29 -35.47
N GLU A 32 -11.68 3.92 -36.43
CA GLU A 32 -10.61 2.93 -36.22
C GLU A 32 -9.65 3.37 -35.11
N GLU A 33 -9.23 4.63 -35.11
CA GLU A 33 -8.32 5.15 -34.09
C GLU A 33 -8.99 5.25 -32.71
N LEU A 34 -10.29 5.52 -32.66
CA LEU A 34 -11.06 5.52 -31.41
C LEU A 34 -11.23 4.09 -30.84
N GLU A 35 -11.52 3.10 -31.69
CA GLU A 35 -11.58 1.69 -31.28
C GLU A 35 -10.21 1.21 -30.77
N ALA A 36 -9.12 1.63 -31.43
CA ALA A 36 -7.77 1.35 -30.98
C ALA A 36 -7.45 2.01 -29.62
N LEU A 37 -7.88 3.26 -29.42
CA LEU A 37 -7.75 3.97 -28.14
C LEU A 37 -8.55 3.26 -27.03
N GLU A 38 -9.79 2.86 -27.31
CA GLU A 38 -10.63 2.14 -26.35
C GLU A 38 -9.99 0.82 -25.91
N ALA A 39 -9.52 0.01 -26.87
CA ALA A 39 -8.83 -1.24 -26.59
C ALA A 39 -7.55 -1.02 -25.77
N LEU A 40 -6.77 0.02 -26.09
CA LEU A 40 -5.56 0.38 -25.35
C LEU A 40 -5.89 0.77 -23.90
N VAL A 41 -6.84 1.68 -23.69
CA VAL A 41 -7.22 2.16 -22.35
C VAL A 41 -7.82 1.03 -21.51
N HIS A 42 -8.67 0.17 -22.09
CA HIS A 42 -9.17 -1.02 -21.39
C HIS A 42 -8.03 -1.97 -20.98
N GLY A 43 -7.05 -2.20 -21.87
CA GLY A 43 -5.89 -3.01 -21.55
C GLY A 43 -5.08 -2.46 -20.37
N GLU A 44 -4.84 -1.14 -20.35
CA GLU A 44 -4.13 -0.47 -19.25
C GLU A 44 -4.93 -0.48 -17.94
N ILE A 45 -6.26 -0.32 -17.98
CA ILE A 45 -7.14 -0.45 -16.80
C ILE A 45 -7.05 -1.86 -16.21
N LEU A 46 -7.11 -2.90 -17.05
CA LEU A 46 -6.99 -4.29 -16.59
C LEU A 46 -5.61 -4.57 -15.97
N ALA A 47 -4.54 -4.06 -16.57
CA ALA A 47 -3.19 -4.15 -16.01
C ALA A 47 -3.12 -3.45 -14.65
N ALA A 48 -3.62 -2.22 -14.56
CA ALA A 48 -3.68 -1.46 -13.31
C ALA A 48 -4.48 -2.17 -12.21
N HIS A 49 -5.58 -2.84 -12.55
CA HIS A 49 -6.35 -3.63 -11.57
C HIS A 49 -5.54 -4.79 -10.98
N ASN A 50 -4.75 -5.47 -11.81
CA ASN A 50 -3.85 -6.53 -11.36
C ASN A 50 -2.74 -5.95 -10.47
N ASP A 51 -2.08 -4.88 -10.91
CA ASP A 51 -1.02 -4.21 -10.16
C ASP A 51 -1.51 -3.75 -8.78
N LEU A 52 -2.68 -3.11 -8.71
CA LEU A 52 -3.31 -2.70 -7.46
C LEU A 52 -3.70 -3.90 -6.57
N SER A 53 -4.13 -5.01 -7.18
CA SER A 53 -4.44 -6.25 -6.45
C SER A 53 -3.19 -6.84 -5.81
N ASP A 54 -2.11 -6.91 -6.58
CA ASP A 54 -0.83 -7.47 -6.16
C ASP A 54 -0.18 -6.58 -5.10
N ALA A 55 -0.22 -5.26 -5.27
CA ALA A 55 0.26 -4.30 -4.30
C ALA A 55 -0.47 -4.44 -2.95
N LEU A 56 -1.81 -4.57 -2.96
CA LEU A 56 -2.60 -4.81 -1.76
C LEU A 56 -2.30 -6.18 -1.14
N SER A 57 -2.21 -7.24 -1.93
CA SER A 57 -1.87 -8.59 -1.46
C SER A 57 -0.50 -8.62 -0.76
N ASN A 58 0.49 -7.99 -1.38
CA ASN A 58 1.84 -7.84 -0.82
C ASN A 58 1.82 -7.03 0.48
N PHE A 59 1.02 -5.95 0.54
CA PHE A 59 0.81 -5.18 1.75
C PHE A 59 0.23 -6.03 2.88
N LEU A 60 -0.86 -6.76 2.63
CA LEU A 60 -1.54 -7.58 3.65
C LEU A 60 -0.66 -8.73 4.13
N THR A 61 0.11 -9.34 3.24
CA THR A 61 1.08 -10.38 3.59
C THR A 61 2.17 -9.84 4.51
N ASN A 62 2.77 -8.68 4.15
CA ASN A 62 3.75 -8.03 5.01
C ASN A 62 3.15 -7.66 6.38
N SER A 63 1.92 -7.17 6.41
CA SER A 63 1.19 -6.85 7.63
C SER A 63 1.00 -8.06 8.56
N GLY A 64 0.59 -9.20 7.99
CA GLY A 64 0.51 -10.46 8.73
C GLY A 64 1.85 -10.94 9.27
N ASN A 65 2.93 -10.81 8.49
CA ASN A 65 4.27 -11.19 8.93
C ASN A 65 4.75 -10.32 10.11
N VAL A 66 4.59 -9.00 10.03
CA VAL A 66 4.94 -8.06 11.11
C VAL A 66 4.15 -8.37 12.39
N ALA A 67 2.85 -8.64 12.28
CA ALA A 67 2.03 -9.00 13.45
C ALA A 67 2.51 -10.32 14.10
N ASN A 68 2.87 -11.32 13.29
CA ASN A 68 3.39 -12.60 13.79
C ASN A 68 4.76 -12.44 14.46
N GLU A 69 5.69 -11.71 13.82
CA GLU A 69 7.01 -11.43 14.37
C GLU A 69 6.91 -10.72 15.72
N ALA A 70 6.08 -9.69 15.81
CA ALA A 70 5.86 -8.95 17.05
C ALA A 70 5.22 -9.80 18.15
N THR A 71 4.28 -10.67 17.79
CA THR A 71 3.68 -11.63 18.74
C THR A 71 4.73 -12.61 19.28
N ILE A 72 5.62 -13.11 18.41
CA ILE A 72 6.74 -13.96 18.81
C ILE A 72 7.68 -13.19 19.74
N SER A 73 8.01 -11.93 19.44
CA SER A 73 8.84 -11.10 20.31
C SER A 73 8.23 -10.93 21.70
N ILE A 74 6.94 -10.62 21.80
CA ILE A 74 6.24 -10.55 23.10
C ILE A 74 6.31 -11.89 23.85
N GLN A 75 6.14 -13.01 23.16
CA GLN A 75 6.22 -14.35 23.78
C GLN A 75 7.63 -14.68 24.29
N GLN A 76 8.66 -14.36 23.51
CA GLN A 76 10.06 -14.56 23.91
C GLN A 76 10.40 -13.72 25.14
N GLU A 77 10.04 -12.44 25.13
CA GLU A 77 10.24 -11.55 26.28
C GLU A 77 9.42 -12.02 27.50
N LYS A 78 8.22 -12.57 27.31
CA LYS A 78 7.47 -13.23 28.39
C LYS A 78 8.24 -14.38 29.04
N GLN A 79 8.85 -15.26 28.24
CA GLN A 79 9.64 -16.36 28.78
C GLN A 79 10.83 -15.87 29.61
N THR A 80 11.49 -14.79 29.17
CA THR A 80 12.55 -14.12 29.94
C THR A 80 12.02 -13.61 31.28
N ILE A 81 10.91 -12.86 31.27
CA ILE A 81 10.28 -12.30 32.48
C ILE A 81 9.83 -13.41 33.44
N ASP A 82 9.21 -14.47 32.94
CA ASP A 82 8.79 -15.62 33.75
C ASP A 82 9.99 -16.30 34.42
N THR A 83 11.10 -16.46 33.69
CA THR A 83 12.34 -17.07 34.21
C THR A 83 12.96 -16.22 35.31
N THR A 84 12.99 -14.89 35.13
CA THR A 84 13.50 -13.98 36.16
C THR A 84 12.59 -13.98 37.39
N LEU A 85 11.27 -13.96 37.21
CA LEU A 85 10.32 -14.04 38.31
C LEU A 85 10.48 -15.35 39.10
N GLN A 86 10.66 -16.47 38.41
CA GLN A 86 10.92 -17.76 39.05
C GLN A 86 12.23 -17.75 39.85
N SER A 87 13.28 -17.14 39.30
CA SER A 87 14.56 -17.01 40.00
C SER A 87 14.44 -16.21 41.31
N ILE A 88 13.62 -15.14 41.32
CA ILE A 88 13.34 -14.37 42.56
C ILE A 88 12.60 -15.24 43.58
N LYS A 89 11.60 -16.02 43.14
CA LYS A 89 10.85 -16.96 44.00
C LYS A 89 11.75 -18.05 44.58
N ASP A 90 12.62 -18.63 43.77
CA ASP A 90 13.55 -19.66 44.19
C ASP A 90 14.54 -19.12 45.22
N LEU A 91 15.07 -17.91 45.01
CA LEU A 91 15.94 -17.25 45.98
C LEU A 91 15.24 -17.05 47.33
N ALA A 92 14.04 -16.49 47.32
CA ALA A 92 13.22 -16.29 48.52
C ALA A 92 12.94 -17.62 49.25
N HIS A 93 12.65 -18.68 48.49
CA HIS A 93 12.44 -20.02 49.04
C HIS A 93 13.70 -20.57 49.72
N VAL A 94 14.87 -20.43 49.09
CA VAL A 94 16.17 -20.88 49.64
C VAL A 94 16.48 -20.21 50.98
N VAL A 95 16.12 -18.93 51.14
CA VAL A 95 16.30 -18.19 52.41
C VAL A 95 15.09 -18.30 53.36
N ASN A 96 14.09 -19.13 53.02
CA ASN A 96 12.88 -19.35 53.80
C ASN A 96 12.08 -18.06 54.11
N VAL A 97 11.99 -17.15 53.12
CA VAL A 97 11.24 -15.89 53.20
C VAL A 97 10.01 -15.98 52.29
N ASP A 98 8.84 -15.63 52.83
CA ASP A 98 7.60 -15.54 52.04
C ASP A 98 7.51 -14.19 51.30
N ILE A 99 7.61 -14.25 49.96
CA ILE A 99 7.44 -13.08 49.08
C ILE A 99 6.06 -13.01 48.42
N SER A 100 5.10 -13.85 48.83
CA SER A 100 3.72 -13.79 48.32
C SER A 100 3.09 -12.38 48.39
N PRO A 101 3.36 -11.52 49.40
CA PRO A 101 2.85 -10.16 49.41
C PRO A 101 3.40 -9.28 48.26
N CYS A 102 4.58 -9.61 47.74
CA CYS A 102 5.21 -8.91 46.62
C CYS A 102 4.62 -9.35 45.27
N THR A 103 4.28 -10.64 45.12
CA THR A 103 3.91 -11.25 43.83
C THR A 103 2.41 -11.28 43.55
N ASN A 104 1.53 -11.41 44.55
CA ASN A 104 0.13 -11.83 44.37
C ASN A 104 -0.64 -11.10 43.24
N ILE A 105 -0.68 -9.76 43.26
CA ILE A 105 -1.39 -8.95 42.24
C ILE A 105 -0.50 -8.67 41.01
N ARG A 106 0.81 -8.54 41.25
CA ARG A 106 1.78 -8.14 40.23
C ARG A 106 2.02 -9.25 39.21
N GLU A 107 2.11 -10.49 39.66
CA GLU A 107 2.26 -11.67 38.80
C GLU A 107 1.01 -11.89 37.93
N GLN A 108 -0.18 -11.69 38.48
CA GLN A 108 -1.40 -11.74 37.66
C GLN A 108 -1.39 -10.66 36.57
N SER A 109 -0.88 -9.47 36.89
CA SER A 109 -0.75 -8.37 35.94
C SER A 109 0.26 -8.73 34.84
N LEU A 110 1.44 -9.23 35.20
CA LEU A 110 2.45 -9.74 34.26
C LEU A 110 1.87 -10.79 33.31
N ASN A 111 1.12 -11.76 33.84
CA ASN A 111 0.55 -12.83 33.03
C ASN A 111 -0.52 -12.37 32.01
N ARG A 112 -1.18 -11.23 32.25
CA ARG A 112 -2.19 -10.66 31.36
C ARG A 112 -1.61 -9.68 30.33
N LEU A 113 -0.42 -9.13 30.57
CA LEU A 113 0.21 -8.13 29.70
C LEU A 113 0.38 -8.61 28.23
N PRO A 114 0.88 -9.84 27.97
CA PRO A 114 1.07 -10.31 26.59
C PRO A 114 -0.23 -10.29 25.79
N GLU A 115 -1.29 -10.89 26.32
CA GLU A 115 -2.58 -10.98 25.63
C GLU A 115 -3.21 -9.60 25.40
N ARG A 116 -3.11 -8.69 26.39
CA ARG A 116 -3.63 -7.33 26.24
C ARG A 116 -2.92 -6.59 25.11
N LEU A 117 -1.58 -6.57 25.12
CA LEU A 117 -0.80 -5.80 24.16
C LEU A 117 -0.82 -6.42 22.75
N THR A 118 -0.86 -7.75 22.62
CA THR A 118 -1.09 -8.41 21.33
C THR A 118 -2.46 -8.05 20.75
N ARG A 119 -3.53 -7.98 21.57
CA ARG A 119 -4.86 -7.54 21.08
C ARG A 119 -4.86 -6.09 20.61
N GLU A 120 -4.25 -5.19 21.39
CA GLU A 120 -4.14 -3.78 21.00
C GLU A 120 -3.32 -3.59 19.70
N MET A 121 -2.21 -4.32 19.58
CA MET A 121 -1.39 -4.36 18.37
C MET A 121 -2.21 -4.83 17.15
N ASN A 122 -2.92 -5.95 17.28
CA ASN A 122 -3.74 -6.50 16.20
C ASN A 122 -4.88 -5.56 15.81
N SER A 123 -5.48 -4.84 16.77
CA SER A 123 -6.47 -3.81 16.48
C SER A 123 -5.86 -2.68 15.64
N CYS A 124 -4.71 -2.15 16.05
CA CYS A 124 -3.98 -1.10 15.32
C CYS A 124 -3.66 -1.55 13.89
N ILE A 125 -3.12 -2.76 13.72
CA ILE A 125 -2.78 -3.33 12.42
C ILE A 125 -4.03 -3.54 11.55
N THR A 126 -5.14 -4.00 12.14
CA THR A 126 -6.42 -4.17 11.43
C THR A 126 -6.92 -2.84 10.88
N ASP A 127 -6.86 -1.77 11.65
CA ASP A 127 -7.26 -0.43 11.20
C ASP A 127 -6.38 0.09 10.04
N VAL A 128 -5.08 -0.23 10.05
CA VAL A 128 -4.18 0.08 8.93
C VAL A 128 -4.54 -0.77 7.70
N ASN A 129 -4.84 -2.06 7.88
CA ASN A 129 -5.24 -2.95 6.79
C ASN A 129 -6.54 -2.50 6.12
N THR A 130 -7.54 -2.08 6.89
CA THR A 130 -8.79 -1.52 6.34
C THR A 130 -8.53 -0.27 5.51
N ARG A 131 -7.66 0.63 5.99
CA ARG A 131 -7.25 1.81 5.22
C ARG A 131 -6.56 1.44 3.91
N ALA A 132 -5.65 0.47 3.93
CA ALA A 132 -4.98 -0.02 2.73
C ALA A 132 -5.98 -0.60 1.70
N SER A 133 -6.96 -1.40 2.15
CA SER A 133 -8.02 -1.92 1.28
C SER A 133 -8.88 -0.81 0.69
N SER A 134 -9.23 0.22 1.47
CA SER A 134 -9.94 1.39 0.97
C SER A 134 -9.12 2.13 -0.08
N THR A 135 -7.85 2.43 0.19
CA THR A 135 -6.95 3.11 -0.76
C THR A 135 -6.85 2.36 -2.09
N ALA A 136 -6.72 1.03 -2.06
CA ALA A 136 -6.67 0.24 -3.28
C ALA A 136 -8.01 0.23 -4.04
N SER A 137 -9.14 0.18 -3.32
CA SER A 137 -10.47 0.26 -3.92
C SER A 137 -10.73 1.62 -4.56
N ASP A 138 -10.37 2.72 -3.88
CA ASP A 138 -10.49 4.08 -4.40
C ASP A 138 -9.60 4.27 -5.63
N GLY A 139 -8.39 3.72 -5.61
CA GLY A 139 -7.48 3.68 -6.75
C GLY A 139 -8.08 2.99 -7.98
N ARG A 140 -8.70 1.83 -7.81
CA ARG A 140 -9.40 1.11 -8.91
C ARG A 140 -10.53 1.96 -9.48
N TYR A 141 -11.33 2.58 -8.62
CA TYR A 141 -12.39 3.47 -9.07
C TYR A 141 -11.85 4.64 -9.90
N LEU A 142 -10.77 5.27 -9.45
CA LEU A 142 -10.12 6.38 -10.18
C LEU A 142 -9.57 5.93 -11.53
N VAL A 143 -9.01 4.72 -11.61
CA VAL A 143 -8.57 4.11 -12.87
C VAL A 143 -9.75 3.84 -13.80
N ASP A 144 -10.84 3.25 -13.30
CA ASP A 144 -12.02 2.93 -14.09
C ASP A 144 -12.66 4.17 -14.71
N VAL A 145 -12.76 5.28 -13.97
CA VAL A 145 -13.41 6.50 -14.50
C VAL A 145 -12.64 7.15 -15.65
N ILE A 146 -11.37 6.79 -15.89
CA ILE A 146 -10.57 7.30 -17.02
C ILE A 146 -11.19 6.89 -18.36
N ILE A 147 -11.86 5.73 -18.44
CA ILE A 147 -12.53 5.27 -19.67
C ILE A 147 -13.64 6.22 -20.12
N ASN A 148 -14.23 7.00 -19.20
CA ASN A 148 -15.29 7.95 -19.55
C ASN A 148 -14.82 9.02 -20.53
N LYS A 149 -13.51 9.32 -20.59
CA LYS A 149 -12.97 10.23 -21.60
C LYS A 149 -13.07 9.63 -23.01
N VAL A 150 -12.85 8.32 -23.15
CA VAL A 150 -13.02 7.60 -24.43
C VAL A 150 -14.50 7.60 -24.83
N HIS A 151 -15.42 7.27 -23.92
CA HIS A 151 -16.86 7.34 -24.19
C HIS A 151 -17.33 8.75 -24.60
N ASN A 152 -16.72 9.80 -24.03
CA ASN A 152 -17.01 11.16 -24.44
C ASN A 152 -16.52 11.47 -25.87
N LEU A 153 -15.34 10.97 -26.26
CA LEU A 153 -14.86 11.09 -27.65
C LEU A 153 -15.78 10.35 -28.63
N GLU A 154 -16.26 9.17 -28.25
CA GLU A 154 -17.24 8.41 -29.04
C GLU A 154 -18.54 9.19 -29.23
N PHE A 155 -19.05 9.78 -28.15
CA PHE A 155 -20.25 10.62 -28.21
C PHE A 155 -20.04 11.83 -29.12
N GLN A 156 -18.90 12.52 -29.02
CA GLN A 156 -18.57 13.66 -29.88
C GLN A 156 -18.47 13.27 -31.35
N LEU A 157 -17.85 12.14 -31.66
CA LEU A 157 -17.77 11.61 -33.03
C LEU A 157 -19.16 11.35 -33.61
N ARG A 158 -20.07 10.76 -32.83
CA ARG A 158 -21.47 10.55 -33.23
C ARG A 158 -22.21 11.86 -33.50
N GLN A 159 -21.93 12.91 -32.71
CA GLN A 159 -22.53 14.23 -32.91
C GLN A 159 -22.01 14.94 -34.18
N CYS A 160 -20.75 14.74 -34.55
CA CYS A 160 -20.17 15.34 -35.75
C CYS A 160 -20.76 14.82 -37.06
N GLY A 161 -21.33 13.60 -37.09
CA GLY A 161 -21.84 13.00 -38.32
C GLY A 161 -20.73 12.86 -39.38
N ASP A 162 -20.94 13.45 -40.56
CA ASP A 162 -19.97 13.49 -41.66
C ASP A 162 -19.27 14.87 -41.82
N ASP A 163 -19.41 15.78 -40.84
CA ASP A 163 -18.80 17.11 -40.91
C ASP A 163 -17.29 17.04 -40.68
N LEU A 164 -16.54 17.19 -41.78
CA LEU A 164 -15.07 17.17 -41.80
C LEU A 164 -14.44 18.16 -40.80
N LEU A 165 -15.01 19.36 -40.66
CA LEU A 165 -14.47 20.39 -39.78
C LEU A 165 -14.66 20.04 -38.30
N CYS A 166 -15.65 19.20 -38.00
CA CYS A 166 -15.93 18.67 -36.67
C CYS A 166 -15.06 17.44 -36.35
N ILE A 167 -14.83 16.57 -37.34
CA ILE A 167 -14.09 15.29 -37.17
C ILE A 167 -12.57 15.51 -37.05
N ALA A 168 -11.97 16.40 -37.82
CA ALA A 168 -10.52 16.55 -37.87
C ALA A 168 -9.86 16.87 -36.50
N PRO A 169 -10.44 17.74 -35.64
CA PRO A 169 -9.95 17.95 -34.28
C PRO A 169 -10.01 16.69 -33.39
N LEU A 170 -11.02 15.82 -33.57
CA LEU A 170 -11.18 14.60 -32.79
C LEU A 170 -10.04 13.61 -33.02
N LEU A 171 -9.57 13.48 -34.26
CA LEU A 171 -8.42 12.62 -34.58
C LEU A 171 -7.17 13.06 -33.79
N THR A 172 -6.93 14.36 -33.72
CA THR A 172 -5.79 14.91 -32.98
C THR A 172 -5.94 14.66 -31.47
N GLU A 173 -7.14 14.85 -30.93
CA GLU A 173 -7.42 14.58 -29.51
C GLU A 173 -7.26 13.08 -29.18
N ILE A 174 -7.72 12.17 -30.05
CA ILE A 174 -7.52 10.72 -29.89
C ILE A 174 -6.03 10.35 -29.82
N GLU A 175 -5.22 10.87 -30.74
CA GLU A 175 -3.77 10.61 -30.74
C GLU A 175 -3.08 11.13 -29.47
N LEU A 176 -3.50 12.29 -28.98
CA LEU A 176 -3.00 12.82 -27.70
C LEU A 176 -3.45 11.97 -26.52
N ASP A 177 -4.70 11.52 -26.53
CA ASP A 177 -5.30 10.76 -25.44
C ASP A 177 -4.75 9.33 -25.32
N LYS A 178 -4.27 8.71 -26.40
CA LYS A 178 -3.50 7.45 -26.34
C LYS A 178 -2.35 7.54 -25.34
N VAL A 179 -1.64 8.67 -25.33
CA VAL A 179 -0.52 8.92 -24.41
C VAL A 179 -1.02 9.41 -23.06
N ARG A 180 -1.94 10.38 -23.04
CA ARG A 180 -2.39 11.02 -21.79
C ARG A 180 -3.15 10.07 -20.87
N LEU A 181 -4.08 9.28 -21.41
CA LEU A 181 -4.91 8.38 -20.60
C LEU A 181 -4.08 7.24 -20.03
N THR A 182 -3.22 6.63 -20.85
CA THR A 182 -2.25 5.62 -20.40
C THR A 182 -1.36 6.13 -19.27
N ASN A 183 -0.83 7.35 -19.40
CA ASN A 183 -0.01 7.96 -18.34
C ASN A 183 -0.83 8.30 -17.09
N SER A 184 -2.11 8.67 -17.25
CA SER A 184 -3.00 8.95 -16.12
C SER A 184 -3.25 7.68 -15.31
N VAL A 185 -3.57 6.55 -15.97
CA VAL A 185 -3.70 5.24 -15.30
C VAL A 185 -2.45 4.89 -14.50
N LYS A 186 -1.27 5.00 -15.13
CA LYS A 186 0.02 4.72 -14.46
C LYS A 186 0.28 5.63 -13.26
N THR A 187 -0.06 6.90 -13.38
CA THR A 187 0.11 7.88 -12.30
C THR A 187 -0.77 7.53 -11.09
N GLU A 188 -2.02 7.14 -11.33
CA GLU A 188 -2.93 6.72 -10.27
C GLU A 188 -2.44 5.43 -9.56
N VAL A 189 -1.98 4.43 -10.32
CA VAL A 189 -1.39 3.21 -9.74
C VAL A 189 -0.19 3.56 -8.85
N GLN A 190 0.74 4.37 -9.34
CA GLN A 190 1.93 4.79 -8.58
C GLN A 190 1.57 5.58 -7.32
N ALA A 191 0.55 6.43 -7.38
CA ALA A 191 0.07 7.18 -6.22
C ALA A 191 -0.44 6.22 -5.12
N VAL A 192 -1.24 5.22 -5.50
CA VAL A 192 -1.75 4.21 -4.58
C VAL A 192 -0.62 3.37 -3.98
N GLU A 193 0.35 2.92 -4.77
CA GLU A 193 1.52 2.20 -4.28
C GLU A 193 2.34 3.02 -3.28
N GLY A 194 2.49 4.33 -3.52
CA GLY A 194 3.15 5.25 -2.59
C GLY A 194 2.43 5.37 -1.25
N LEU A 195 1.09 5.42 -1.28
CA LEU A 195 0.26 5.41 -0.07
C LEU A 195 0.37 4.09 0.69
N LEU A 196 0.31 2.95 -0.02
CA LEU A 196 0.49 1.63 0.59
C LEU A 196 1.86 1.49 1.25
N THR A 197 2.91 2.04 0.64
CA THR A 197 4.26 2.08 1.23
C THR A 197 4.29 2.87 2.54
N THR A 198 3.60 4.01 2.60
CA THR A 198 3.47 4.81 3.83
C THR A 198 2.70 4.05 4.91
N LEU A 199 1.64 3.34 4.53
CA LEU A 199 0.86 2.52 5.47
C LEU A 199 1.70 1.35 6.03
N ARG A 200 2.65 0.78 5.28
CA ARG A 200 3.54 -0.28 5.79
C ARG A 200 4.34 0.18 7.00
N LEU A 201 4.83 1.42 6.98
CA LEU A 201 5.51 2.03 8.13
C LEU A 201 4.59 2.16 9.34
N SER A 202 3.30 2.39 9.11
CA SER A 202 2.30 2.45 10.19
C SER A 202 2.06 1.08 10.83
N VAL A 203 2.03 -0.01 10.03
CA VAL A 203 1.98 -1.39 10.56
C VAL A 203 3.21 -1.66 11.44
N GLN A 204 4.41 -1.33 10.95
CA GLN A 204 5.64 -1.52 11.72
C GLN A 204 5.59 -0.74 13.05
N THR A 205 5.12 0.51 13.00
CA THR A 205 4.96 1.35 14.20
C THR A 205 3.97 0.75 15.20
N CYS A 206 2.82 0.20 14.73
CA CYS A 206 1.87 -0.50 15.59
C CYS A 206 2.53 -1.68 16.33
N SER A 207 3.36 -2.46 15.62
CA SER A 207 4.14 -3.57 16.18
C SER A 207 5.17 -3.08 17.19
N ASP A 208 6.11 -2.24 16.76
CA ASP A 208 7.28 -1.85 17.55
C ASP A 208 6.86 -1.13 18.83
N SER A 209 5.86 -0.26 18.74
CA SER A 209 5.33 0.44 19.91
C SER A 209 4.77 -0.52 20.96
N LYS A 210 4.11 -1.62 20.55
CA LYS A 210 3.46 -2.55 21.48
C LYS A 210 4.44 -3.55 22.08
N VAL A 211 5.44 -3.98 21.30
CA VAL A 211 6.58 -4.76 21.82
C VAL A 211 7.36 -3.92 22.85
N ALA A 212 7.70 -2.67 22.52
CA ALA A 212 8.41 -1.78 23.44
C ALA A 212 7.60 -1.48 24.72
N GLN A 213 6.29 -1.26 24.58
CA GLN A 213 5.39 -1.08 25.70
C GLN A 213 5.35 -2.33 26.60
N TYR A 214 5.31 -3.53 26.02
CA TYR A 214 5.35 -4.79 26.77
C TYR A 214 6.61 -4.90 27.62
N ILE A 215 7.77 -4.72 26.99
CA ILE A 215 9.07 -4.78 27.66
C ILE A 215 9.10 -3.78 28.83
N THR A 216 8.74 -2.52 28.57
CA THR A 216 8.78 -1.46 29.58
C THR A 216 7.87 -1.76 30.77
N GLU A 217 6.61 -2.14 30.52
CA GLU A 217 5.65 -2.44 31.58
C GLU A 217 6.03 -3.71 32.36
N ALA A 218 6.47 -4.76 31.67
CA ALA A 218 6.84 -6.02 32.31
C ALA A 218 8.07 -5.85 33.21
N PHE A 219 9.13 -5.18 32.73
CA PHE A 219 10.31 -4.89 33.55
C PHE A 219 10.01 -3.93 34.70
N GLY A 220 9.08 -2.98 34.53
CA GLY A 220 8.60 -2.14 35.63
C GLY A 220 7.98 -2.97 36.76
N ILE A 221 7.06 -3.88 36.43
CA ILE A 221 6.42 -4.74 37.42
C ILE A 221 7.43 -5.71 38.06
N LEU A 222 8.33 -6.27 37.26
CA LEU A 222 9.36 -7.18 37.77
C LEU A 222 10.33 -6.47 38.73
N GLY A 223 10.73 -5.24 38.41
CA GLY A 223 11.56 -4.40 39.28
C GLY A 223 10.86 -4.10 40.62
N ASP A 224 9.56 -3.84 40.60
CA ASP A 224 8.76 -3.68 41.83
C ASP A 224 8.71 -4.95 42.68
N ILE A 225 8.56 -6.12 42.05
CA ILE A 225 8.59 -7.42 42.73
C ILE A 225 9.95 -7.62 43.38
N GLN A 226 11.03 -7.41 42.62
CA GLN A 226 12.40 -7.61 43.11
C GLN A 226 12.72 -6.68 44.27
N ALA A 227 12.46 -5.37 44.14
CA ALA A 227 12.70 -4.42 45.22
C ALA A 227 11.89 -4.72 46.49
N CYS A 228 10.68 -5.30 46.35
CA CYS A 228 9.89 -5.76 47.48
C CYS A 228 10.49 -7.02 48.12
N ALA A 229 10.89 -8.00 47.30
CA ALA A 229 11.51 -9.24 47.77
C ALA A 229 12.84 -8.97 48.50
N ASP A 230 13.70 -8.13 47.93
CA ASP A 230 15.00 -7.77 48.51
C ASP A 230 14.84 -7.18 49.93
N ARG A 231 13.82 -6.32 50.15
CA ARG A 231 13.53 -5.77 51.49
C ARG A 231 13.11 -6.82 52.52
N LEU A 232 12.47 -7.90 52.08
CA LEU A 232 12.05 -8.99 52.96
C LEU A 232 13.18 -9.98 53.23
N ILE A 233 14.09 -10.16 52.27
CA ILE A 233 15.23 -11.05 52.36
C ILE A 233 16.34 -10.47 53.25
N GLY A 234 16.57 -9.15 53.17
CA GLY A 234 17.64 -8.46 53.90
C GLY A 234 18.95 -8.43 53.14
#